data_AF-T0NJ96-F1
#
_entry.id   AF-T0NJ96-F1
#
_cell.length_a   1.000
_cell.length_b   1.000
_cell.length_c   1.000
_cell.angle_alpha   90.00
_cell.angle_beta   90.00
_cell.angle_gamma   90.00
#
_symmetry.space_group_name_H-M   'P 1'
#
loop_
_entity.id
_entity.type
_entity.pdbx_description
1 polymer ?
#
loop_
_entity_poly.entity_id
_entity_poly.type
_entity_poly.pdbx_seq_one_letter_code
_entity_poly.pdbx_strand_id
1 'polypeptide(L)'
;MWIYGILMDYAAALPGSLILAVVLVLIVLILIITVTVYYLYKIISSQRGRRHTGPEAVINAIGIATNNIDKNASGFITIDSVSWEAINNGEEPIEKYDKVVVTGRIGLKLMVKKIKK
;
A
#
# COMPACT_ATOMS: atom_id res chain seq x y z
N MET A 1 -43.64 57.60 10.49
CA MET A 1 -42.40 57.65 11.31
C MET A 1 -42.08 56.28 11.96
N TRP A 2 -42.26 55.16 11.26
CA TRP A 2 -41.88 53.81 11.74
C TRP A 2 -40.88 53.12 10.79
N ILE A 3 -40.88 53.54 9.51
CA ILE A 3 -40.02 53.01 8.45
C ILE A 3 -38.53 53.35 8.69
N TYR A 4 -38.24 54.52 9.26
CA TYR A 4 -36.86 54.93 9.58
C TYR A 4 -36.22 54.09 10.70
N GLY A 5 -37.00 53.66 11.70
CA GLY A 5 -36.50 52.79 12.78
C GLY A 5 -36.12 51.41 12.25
N ILE A 6 -36.97 50.84 11.39
CA ILE A 6 -36.69 49.55 10.74
C ILE A 6 -35.44 49.66 9.85
N LEU A 7 -35.32 50.70 9.03
CA LEU A 7 -34.14 50.92 8.18
C LEU A 7 -32.84 51.11 8.98
N MET A 8 -32.88 51.77 10.14
CA MET A 8 -31.71 51.92 11.01
C MET A 8 -31.29 50.60 11.67
N ASP A 9 -32.24 49.78 12.13
CA ASP A 9 -31.95 48.46 12.71
C ASP A 9 -31.34 47.52 11.67
N TYR A 10 -31.83 47.54 10.43
CA TYR A 10 -31.22 46.77 9.34
C TYR A 10 -29.81 47.27 9.04
N ALA A 11 -29.57 48.58 8.98
CA ALA A 11 -28.25 49.15 8.73
C ALA A 11 -27.23 48.80 9.84
N ALA A 12 -27.68 48.73 11.10
CA ALA A 12 -26.86 48.29 12.24
C ALA A 12 -26.61 46.78 12.26
N ALA A 13 -27.50 45.97 11.69
CA ALA A 13 -27.36 44.50 11.59
C ALA A 13 -26.52 44.01 10.40
N LEU A 14 -26.34 44.84 9.36
CA LEU A 14 -25.49 44.54 8.20
C LEU A 14 -24.04 44.15 8.57
N PRO A 15 -23.30 44.88 9.42
CA PRO A 15 -21.93 44.50 9.77
C PRO A 15 -21.88 43.19 10.59
N GLY A 16 -22.84 42.95 11.48
CA GLY A 16 -22.90 41.72 12.29
C GLY A 16 -23.18 40.46 11.46
N SER A 17 -24.05 40.56 10.47
CA SER A 17 -24.38 39.43 9.58
C SER A 17 -23.23 39.03 8.66
N LEU A 18 -22.43 40.00 8.19
CA LEU A 18 -21.22 39.73 7.40
C LEU A 18 -20.15 39.02 8.22
N ILE A 19 -19.93 39.42 9.47
CA ILE A 19 -18.98 38.75 10.37
C ILE A 19 -19.41 37.30 10.62
N LEU A 20 -20.71 37.07 10.85
CA LEU A 20 -21.25 35.73 11.08
C LEU A 20 -21.14 34.84 9.83
N ALA A 21 -21.37 35.39 8.64
CA ALA A 21 -21.19 34.70 7.37
C ALA A 21 -19.72 34.31 7.14
N VAL A 22 -18.77 35.21 7.40
CA VAL A 22 -17.33 34.93 7.28
C VAL A 22 -16.90 33.83 8.25
N VAL A 23 -17.37 33.86 9.50
CA VAL A 23 -17.07 32.82 10.49
C VAL A 23 -17.62 31.46 10.05
N LEU A 24 -18.86 31.41 9.53
CA LEU A 24 -19.44 30.18 8.99
C LEU A 24 -18.63 29.62 7.81
N VAL A 25 -18.22 30.48 6.87
CA VAL A 25 -17.40 30.07 5.73
C VAL A 25 -16.06 29.51 6.20
N LEU A 26 -15.41 30.13 7.19
CA LEU A 26 -14.15 29.64 7.75
C LEU A 26 -14.33 28.27 8.42
N ILE A 27 -15.40 28.06 9.18
CA ILE A 27 -15.69 26.77 9.82
C ILE A 27 -15.86 25.68 8.76
N VAL A 28 -16.65 25.94 7.72
CA VAL A 28 -16.87 24.99 6.62
C VAL A 28 -15.57 24.68 5.90
N LEU A 29 -14.74 25.69 5.65
CA LEU A 29 -13.47 25.55 4.95
C LEU A 29 -12.47 24.72 5.76
N ILE A 30 -12.37 24.95 7.07
CA ILE A 30 -11.56 24.14 7.99
C ILE A 30 -12.04 22.69 7.99
N LEU A 31 -13.36 22.46 8.01
CA LEU A 31 -13.93 21.12 8.02
C LEU A 31 -13.60 20.37 6.73
N ILE A 32 -13.72 21.02 5.57
CA ILE A 32 -13.34 20.44 4.28
C ILE A 32 -11.86 20.07 4.28
N ILE A 33 -10.96 20.99 4.66
CA ILE A 33 -9.51 20.73 4.71
C ILE A 33 -9.21 19.53 5.62
N THR A 34 -9.80 19.50 6.81
CA THR A 34 -9.57 18.44 7.80
C THR A 34 -9.99 17.08 7.24
N VAL A 35 -11.17 17.01 6.62
CA VAL A 35 -11.68 15.80 5.98
C VAL A 35 -10.77 15.36 4.83
N THR A 36 -10.40 16.29 3.94
CA THR A 36 -9.52 15.99 2.80
C THR A 36 -8.16 15.46 3.25
N VAL A 37 -7.51 16.12 4.22
CA VAL A 37 -6.21 15.69 4.75
C VAL A 37 -6.32 14.31 5.42
N TYR A 38 -7.37 14.08 6.21
CA TYR A 38 -7.63 12.78 6.85
C TYR A 38 -7.76 11.65 5.82
N TYR A 39 -8.57 11.85 4.77
CA TYR A 39 -8.74 10.85 3.72
C TYR A 39 -7.47 10.65 2.89
N LEU A 40 -6.74 11.72 2.54
CA LEU A 40 -5.45 11.60 1.85
C LEU A 40 -4.46 10.77 2.68
N TYR A 41 -4.35 11.06 3.97
CA TYR A 41 -3.48 10.30 4.87
C TYR A 41 -3.88 8.83 4.92
N LYS A 42 -5.19 8.53 5.00
CA LYS A 42 -5.70 7.16 5.01
C LYS A 42 -5.44 6.43 3.69
N ILE A 43 -5.58 7.10 2.55
CA ILE A 43 -5.29 6.53 1.24
C ILE A 43 -3.79 6.24 1.12
N ILE A 44 -2.94 7.23 1.41
CA ILE A 44 -1.48 7.08 1.32
C ILE A 44 -0.98 5.97 2.26
N SER A 45 -1.48 5.93 3.49
CA SER A 45 -1.14 4.87 4.44
C SER A 45 -1.62 3.49 3.99
N SER A 46 -2.81 3.40 3.38
CA SER A 46 -3.31 2.13 2.81
C SER A 46 -2.47 1.64 1.62
N GLN A 47 -1.94 2.56 0.81
CA GLN A 47 -1.06 2.23 -0.31
C GLN A 47 0.36 1.86 0.15
N ARG A 48 0.81 2.38 1.30
CA ARG A 48 2.12 2.05 1.88
C ARG A 48 2.24 0.57 2.26
N GLY A 49 1.12 -0.09 2.60
CA GLY A 49 1.06 -1.52 2.92
C GLY A 49 1.14 -2.47 1.72
N ARG A 50 1.06 -1.98 0.48
CA ARG A 50 1.16 -2.81 -0.75
C ARG A 50 2.54 -2.78 -1.42
N ARG A 51 3.59 -2.35 -0.69
CA ARG A 51 4.95 -2.23 -1.23
C ARG A 51 5.70 -3.55 -1.49
N HIS A 52 5.18 -4.69 -1.07
CA HIS A 52 5.77 -6.01 -1.39
C HIS A 52 5.15 -6.68 -2.63
N THR A 53 4.77 -5.89 -3.64
CA THR A 53 4.31 -6.42 -4.94
C THR A 53 5.36 -6.28 -6.04
N GLY A 54 6.57 -5.86 -5.68
CA GLY A 54 7.70 -5.79 -6.59
C GLY A 54 8.40 -7.15 -6.80
N PRO A 55 9.02 -7.38 -7.97
CA PRO A 55 9.91 -8.52 -8.26
C PRO A 55 10.98 -8.82 -7.20
N GLU A 56 11.34 -7.81 -6.41
CA GLU A 56 12.36 -7.85 -5.35
C GLU A 56 11.83 -8.49 -4.05
N ALA A 57 10.51 -8.52 -3.82
CA ALA A 57 9.92 -9.08 -2.61
C ALA A 57 10.11 -10.61 -2.49
N VAL A 58 10.43 -11.28 -3.60
CA VAL A 58 10.65 -12.73 -3.66
C VAL A 58 12.10 -13.10 -3.35
N ILE A 59 13.03 -12.15 -3.40
CA ILE A 59 14.45 -12.39 -3.08
C ILE A 59 14.58 -12.56 -1.56
N ASN A 60 15.29 -13.62 -1.14
CA ASN A 60 15.36 -14.11 0.25
C ASN A 60 14.06 -14.72 0.82
N ALA A 61 13.02 -14.88 0.01
CA ALA A 61 11.84 -15.63 0.43
C ALA A 61 12.17 -17.12 0.59
N ILE A 62 11.50 -17.77 1.55
CA ILE A 62 11.60 -19.20 1.77
C ILE A 62 10.42 -19.86 1.05
N GLY A 63 10.73 -20.77 0.14
CA GLY A 63 9.75 -21.58 -0.58
C GLY A 63 9.84 -23.06 -0.19
N ILE A 64 8.82 -23.81 -0.62
CA ILE A 64 8.80 -25.27 -0.52
C ILE A 64 8.82 -25.85 -1.93
N ALA A 65 9.72 -26.79 -2.21
CA ALA A 65 9.77 -27.46 -3.50
C ALA A 65 8.55 -28.35 -3.73
N THR A 66 7.88 -28.18 -4.87
CA THR A 66 6.71 -29.00 -5.21
C THR A 66 7.10 -30.29 -5.92
N ASN A 67 8.25 -30.29 -6.61
CA ASN A 67 8.84 -31.41 -7.33
C ASN A 67 10.34 -31.53 -7.00
N ASN A 68 10.95 -32.67 -7.32
CA ASN A 68 12.40 -32.83 -7.26
C ASN A 68 13.08 -31.95 -8.32
N ILE A 69 14.14 -31.24 -7.95
CA ILE A 69 14.89 -30.33 -8.82
C ILE A 69 16.38 -30.67 -8.74
N ASP A 70 16.89 -31.31 -9.80
CA ASP A 70 18.31 -31.62 -9.94
C ASP A 70 19.15 -30.35 -10.12
N LYS A 71 20.48 -30.49 -9.98
CA LYS A 71 21.43 -29.38 -10.17
C LYS A 71 21.26 -28.75 -11.55
N ASN A 72 21.13 -27.41 -11.60
CA ASN A 72 20.90 -26.62 -12.81
C ASN A 72 19.60 -26.97 -13.59
N ALA A 73 18.73 -27.82 -13.03
CA ALA A 73 17.44 -28.13 -13.64
C ALA A 73 16.37 -27.09 -13.23
N SER A 74 15.34 -26.96 -14.05
CA SER A 74 14.14 -26.18 -13.73
C SER A 74 13.12 -27.06 -13.00
N GLY A 75 12.38 -26.49 -12.08
CA GLY A 75 11.27 -27.13 -11.38
C GLY A 75 10.31 -26.09 -10.81
N PHE A 76 9.40 -26.53 -9.93
CA PHE A 76 8.39 -25.67 -9.33
C PHE A 76 8.53 -25.61 -7.83
N ILE A 77 8.37 -24.41 -7.28
CA ILE A 77 8.35 -24.14 -5.85
C ILE A 77 7.10 -23.34 -5.50
N THR A 78 6.67 -23.43 -4.24
CA THR A 78 5.56 -22.63 -3.73
C THR A 78 6.08 -21.61 -2.71
N ILE A 79 5.78 -20.33 -2.94
CA ILE A 79 6.07 -19.20 -2.03
C ILE A 79 4.74 -18.48 -1.79
N ASP A 80 4.36 -18.28 -0.52
CA ASP A 80 3.10 -17.62 -0.14
C ASP A 80 1.87 -18.15 -0.90
N SER A 81 1.79 -19.48 -1.05
CA SER A 81 0.72 -20.18 -1.79
C SER A 81 0.66 -19.92 -3.31
N VAL A 82 1.67 -19.27 -3.88
CA VAL A 82 1.83 -19.08 -5.33
C VAL A 82 2.92 -20.02 -5.86
N SER A 83 2.64 -20.73 -6.96
CA SER A 83 3.62 -21.59 -7.62
C SER A 83 4.49 -20.79 -8.58
N TRP A 84 5.80 -20.97 -8.49
CA TRP A 84 6.80 -20.29 -9.30
C TRP A 84 7.74 -21.31 -9.93
N GLU A 85 8.16 -21.03 -11.17
CA GLU A 85 9.23 -21.76 -11.81
C GLU A 85 10.57 -21.35 -11.19
N ALA A 86 11.39 -22.32 -10.80
CA ALA A 86 12.68 -22.08 -10.18
C ALA A 86 13.78 -22.98 -10.77
N ILE A 87 15.01 -22.48 -10.75
CA ILE A 87 16.22 -23.19 -11.14
C ILE A 87 17.08 -23.40 -9.92
N ASN A 88 17.52 -24.64 -9.71
CA ASN A 88 18.47 -24.96 -8.67
C ASN A 88 19.86 -24.42 -9.03
N ASN A 89 20.30 -23.39 -8.30
CA ASN A 89 21.64 -22.78 -8.41
C ASN A 89 22.61 -23.30 -7.32
N GLY A 90 22.20 -24.32 -6.56
CA GLY A 90 23.01 -25.01 -5.56
C GLY A 90 23.76 -26.21 -6.15
N GLU A 91 24.63 -26.80 -5.34
CA GLU A 91 25.34 -28.04 -5.73
C GLU A 91 24.52 -29.30 -5.43
N GLU A 92 23.63 -29.24 -4.45
CA GLU A 92 22.82 -30.36 -3.99
C GLU A 92 21.46 -30.39 -4.71
N PRO A 93 20.94 -31.58 -5.07
CA PRO A 93 19.58 -31.72 -5.56
C PRO A 93 18.58 -31.32 -4.46
N ILE A 94 17.46 -30.73 -4.89
CA ILE A 94 16.36 -30.32 -4.02
C ILE A 94 15.27 -31.39 -4.14
N GLU A 95 14.88 -32.00 -3.04
CA GLU A 95 13.80 -32.97 -3.02
C GLU A 95 12.44 -32.29 -2.85
N LYS A 96 11.39 -32.99 -3.25
CA LYS A 96 10.02 -32.57 -3.02
C LYS A 96 9.80 -32.32 -1.52
N TYR A 97 9.17 -31.21 -1.20
CA TYR A 97 8.94 -30.69 0.15
C TYR A 97 10.15 -30.10 0.88
N ASP A 98 11.34 -30.05 0.24
CA ASP A 98 12.47 -29.34 0.83
C ASP A 98 12.22 -27.83 0.91
N LYS A 99 12.77 -27.22 1.96
CA LYS A 99 12.82 -25.77 2.11
C LYS A 99 13.98 -25.19 1.30
N VAL A 100 13.67 -24.20 0.49
CA VAL A 100 14.62 -23.52 -0.38
C VAL A 100 14.59 -22.02 -0.13
N VAL A 101 15.73 -21.36 -0.31
CA VAL A 101 15.83 -19.91 -0.26
C VAL A 101 16.02 -19.37 -1.68
N VAL A 102 15.28 -18.32 -2.02
CA VAL A 102 15.44 -17.62 -3.29
C VAL A 102 16.66 -16.70 -3.20
N THR A 103 17.67 -17.00 -4.02
CA THR A 103 18.92 -16.24 -4.10
C THR A 103 18.91 -15.15 -5.17
N GLY A 104 17.97 -15.24 -6.12
CA GLY A 104 17.81 -14.24 -7.17
C GLY A 104 16.78 -14.66 -8.21
N ARG A 105 16.77 -13.97 -9.35
CA ARG A 105 15.80 -14.19 -10.43
C ARG A 105 16.48 -14.01 -11.79
N ILE A 106 16.15 -14.87 -12.75
CA ILE A 106 16.54 -14.76 -14.16
C ILE A 106 15.26 -14.79 -15.01
N GLY A 107 14.88 -13.65 -15.58
CA GLY A 107 13.67 -13.55 -16.42
C GLY A 107 12.39 -13.83 -15.62
N LEU A 108 11.70 -14.95 -15.89
CA LEU A 108 10.52 -15.41 -15.14
C LEU A 108 10.83 -16.53 -14.15
N LYS A 109 12.08 -16.98 -14.09
CA LYS A 109 12.50 -18.10 -13.23
C LYS A 109 13.24 -17.61 -11.99
N LEU A 110 12.97 -18.22 -10.85
CA LEU A 110 13.64 -17.93 -9.58
C LEU A 110 14.90 -18.78 -9.43
N MET A 111 16.01 -18.19 -8.97
CA MET A 111 17.20 -18.96 -8.62
C MET A 111 17.14 -19.34 -7.14
N VAL A 112 17.17 -20.64 -6.86
CA VAL A 112 16.98 -21.16 -5.49
C VAL A 112 18.13 -22.04 -5.06
N LYS A 113 18.36 -22.11 -3.75
CA LYS A 113 19.30 -23.03 -3.12
C LYS A 113 18.63 -23.73 -1.94
N LYS A 114 19.00 -24.99 -1.69
CA LYS A 114 18.56 -25.74 -0.50
C LYS A 114 19.09 -25.06 0.77
N ILE A 115 18.23 -24.92 1.77
CA ILE A 115 18.65 -24.42 3.09
C ILE A 115 19.32 -25.60 3.82
N LYS A 116 20.65 -25.56 3.99
CA LYS A 116 21.36 -26.51 4.84
C LYS A 116 20.96 -26.24 6.29
N LYS A 117 20.52 -27.30 6.97
CA LYS A 117 20.20 -27.28 8.40
C LYS A 117 21.48 -27.30 9.24
#